data_AF-A0A976D8W2-F1
#
_entry.id   AF-A0A976D8W2-F1
#
_cell.length_a   1.000
_cell.length_b   1.000
_cell.length_c   1.000
_cell.angle_alpha   90.00
_cell.angle_beta   90.00
_cell.angle_gamma   90.00
#
_symmetry.space_group_name_H-M   'P 1'
#
loop_
_entity.id
_entity.type
_entity.pdbx_description
1 polymer ?
#
loop_
_entity_poly.entity_id
_entity_poly.type
_entity_poly.pdbx_seq_one_letter_code
_entity_poly.pdbx_strand_id
1 'polypeptide(L)'
;MLVFSCQQAEKQPTKKKPYAEQDTVRISRYQQYDRETFNRIVDSFPHLYQYPPIHPDSAFAQKSYMEYVDKMGEKQWVDFDVTAYNSGFYDLYAGFLRQKNKTDEPKRRQLQENFEALAQIYELITLPSQMNGYVEGKTPAMVEYSLYLWHQHKPTDSKGFEQRKEAYLNHLNELKNDIVDTDFREFREKTFNRYLSRLHLETDFDIEQCKAFEKLYGE
;
A
#
# COMPACT_ATOMS: atom_id res chain seq x y z
N MET A 1 4.80 7.89 -64.72
CA MET A 1 4.20 8.24 -63.41
C MET A 1 4.28 6.97 -62.57
N LEU A 2 5.26 6.87 -61.67
CA LEU A 2 5.51 5.69 -60.83
C LEU A 2 4.82 5.90 -59.49
N VAL A 3 3.82 5.06 -59.18
CA VAL A 3 3.11 5.06 -57.90
C VAL A 3 3.90 4.18 -56.94
N PHE A 4 4.57 4.79 -55.96
CA PHE A 4 5.19 4.07 -54.86
C PHE A 4 4.09 3.68 -53.85
N SER A 5 3.75 2.39 -53.83
CA SER A 5 2.94 1.79 -52.78
C SER A 5 3.83 1.58 -51.54
N CYS A 6 3.75 2.48 -50.57
CA CYS A 6 4.27 2.23 -49.22
C CYS A 6 3.34 1.23 -48.50
N GLN A 7 3.69 -0.06 -48.53
CA GLN A 7 3.16 -1.01 -47.57
C GLN A 7 3.75 -0.67 -46.20
N GLN A 8 2.92 -0.15 -45.29
CA GLN A 8 3.26 -0.10 -43.88
C GLN A 8 3.36 -1.54 -43.38
N ALA A 9 4.57 -1.97 -43.05
CA ALA A 9 4.79 -3.22 -42.36
C ALA A 9 4.11 -3.13 -40.99
N GLU A 10 2.98 -3.82 -40.83
CA GLU A 10 2.39 -4.09 -39.53
C GLU A 10 3.45 -4.81 -38.68
N LYS A 11 4.00 -4.09 -37.70
CA LYS A 11 4.79 -4.72 -36.65
C LYS A 11 3.85 -5.66 -35.91
N GLN A 12 3.95 -6.96 -36.18
CA GLN A 12 3.33 -7.97 -35.33
C GLN A 12 3.76 -7.70 -33.89
N PRO A 13 2.82 -7.48 -32.95
CA PRO A 13 3.18 -7.31 -31.55
C PRO A 13 3.88 -8.59 -31.11
N THR A 14 5.14 -8.46 -30.69
CA THR A 14 5.85 -9.54 -30.01
C THR A 14 4.96 -9.98 -28.86
N LYS A 15 4.44 -11.21 -28.91
CA LYS A 15 3.63 -11.79 -27.83
C LYS A 15 4.46 -11.76 -26.55
N LYS A 16 4.21 -10.77 -25.69
CA LYS A 16 4.77 -10.75 -24.33
C LYS A 16 4.31 -12.03 -23.64
N LYS A 17 5.23 -12.71 -22.93
CA LYS A 17 4.85 -13.83 -22.07
C LYS A 17 3.86 -13.33 -21.02
N PRO A 18 2.78 -14.08 -20.75
CA PRO A 18 1.79 -13.67 -19.77
C PRO A 18 2.39 -13.66 -18.36
N TYR A 19 2.02 -12.66 -17.58
CA TYR A 19 2.35 -12.47 -16.17
C TYR A 19 1.64 -13.49 -15.25
N ALA A 20 0.49 -13.99 -15.68
CA ALA A 20 -0.21 -15.11 -15.04
C ALA A 20 -0.66 -16.12 -16.08
N GLU A 21 -0.41 -17.39 -15.79
CA GLU A 21 -0.81 -18.53 -16.65
C GLU A 21 -2.15 -19.15 -16.22
N GLN A 22 -2.59 -18.87 -14.98
CA GLN A 22 -3.86 -19.34 -14.43
C GLN A 22 -5.05 -18.56 -15.01
N ASP A 23 -6.18 -19.23 -15.20
CA ASP A 23 -7.40 -18.63 -15.76
C ASP A 23 -7.99 -17.51 -14.91
N THR A 24 -7.76 -17.58 -13.60
CA THR A 24 -8.18 -16.57 -12.63
C THR A 24 -7.03 -16.24 -11.70
N VAL A 25 -6.79 -14.95 -11.47
CA VAL A 25 -5.80 -14.45 -10.53
C VAL A 25 -6.52 -13.79 -9.37
N ARG A 26 -6.39 -14.39 -8.18
CA ARG A 26 -6.92 -13.83 -6.95
C ARG A 26 -5.85 -12.99 -6.27
N ILE A 27 -6.19 -11.74 -6.01
CA ILE A 27 -5.28 -10.73 -5.44
C ILE A 27 -5.57 -10.54 -3.95
N SER A 28 -6.86 -10.45 -3.60
CA SER A 28 -7.30 -10.36 -2.22
C SER A 28 -8.59 -11.15 -2.01
N ARG A 29 -9.19 -11.04 -0.82
CA ARG A 29 -10.48 -11.66 -0.54
C ARG A 29 -11.57 -11.17 -1.49
N TYR A 30 -11.48 -9.90 -1.89
CA TYR A 30 -12.51 -9.17 -2.63
C TYR A 30 -12.14 -8.92 -4.10
N GLN A 31 -10.88 -9.15 -4.49
CA GLN A 31 -10.40 -8.87 -5.84
C GLN A 31 -9.88 -10.10 -6.56
N GLN A 32 -10.51 -10.36 -7.70
CA GLN A 32 -10.17 -11.45 -8.61
C GLN A 32 -10.34 -10.95 -10.04
N TYR A 33 -9.37 -11.29 -10.88
CA TYR A 33 -9.39 -10.97 -12.30
C TYR A 33 -9.29 -12.26 -13.10
N ASP A 34 -9.92 -12.30 -14.27
CA ASP A 34 -9.56 -13.30 -15.26
C ASP A 34 -8.14 -13.02 -15.79
N ARG A 35 -7.53 -14.06 -16.38
CA ARG A 35 -6.16 -13.99 -16.92
C ARG A 35 -5.93 -12.83 -17.87
N GLU A 36 -6.85 -12.56 -18.79
CA GLU A 36 -6.65 -11.54 -19.82
C GLU A 36 -6.70 -10.15 -19.22
N THR A 37 -7.72 -9.89 -18.40
CA THR A 37 -7.87 -8.63 -17.68
C THR A 37 -6.65 -8.38 -16.77
N PHE A 38 -6.19 -9.39 -16.03
CA PHE A 38 -5.00 -9.29 -15.19
C PHE A 38 -3.75 -8.90 -15.99
N ASN A 39 -3.48 -9.59 -17.10
CA ASN A 39 -2.32 -9.27 -17.95
C ASN A 39 -2.39 -7.85 -18.53
N ARG A 40 -3.58 -7.39 -18.93
CA ARG A 40 -3.80 -6.02 -19.42
C ARG A 40 -3.60 -4.96 -18.34
N ILE A 41 -4.04 -5.24 -17.10
CA ILE A 41 -3.74 -4.41 -15.94
C ILE A 41 -2.23 -4.29 -15.79
N VAL A 42 -1.53 -5.42 -15.72
CA VAL A 42 -0.07 -5.40 -15.54
C VAL A 42 0.66 -4.59 -16.63
N ASP A 43 0.30 -4.79 -17.89
CA ASP A 43 0.86 -4.02 -19.02
C ASP A 43 0.57 -2.51 -18.90
N SER A 44 -0.60 -2.16 -18.34
CA SER A 44 -1.06 -0.78 -18.20
C SER A 44 -0.48 -0.05 -17.00
N PHE A 45 -0.03 -0.78 -15.98
CA PHE A 45 0.50 -0.26 -14.72
C PHE A 45 1.91 -0.84 -14.46
N PRO A 46 2.93 -0.40 -15.21
CA PRO A 46 4.28 -0.99 -15.14
C PRO A 46 4.93 -0.88 -13.76
N HIS A 47 4.53 0.09 -12.93
CA HIS A 47 5.03 0.28 -11.57
C HIS A 47 4.75 -0.89 -10.63
N LEU A 48 3.72 -1.71 -10.91
CA LEU A 48 3.45 -2.95 -10.19
C LEU A 48 4.64 -3.93 -10.26
N TYR A 49 5.26 -4.00 -11.44
CA TYR A 49 6.39 -4.88 -11.71
C TYR A 49 7.74 -4.20 -11.63
N GLN A 50 7.80 -2.87 -11.57
CA GLN A 50 9.04 -2.13 -11.42
C GLN A 50 9.86 -2.60 -10.20
N TYR A 51 11.18 -2.66 -10.37
CA TYR A 51 12.14 -2.92 -9.31
C TYR A 51 13.39 -2.07 -9.56
N PRO A 52 13.90 -1.28 -8.59
CA PRO A 52 13.37 -1.10 -7.23
C PRO A 52 11.95 -0.50 -7.24
N PRO A 53 11.06 -0.92 -6.32
CA PRO A 53 9.72 -0.37 -6.22
C PRO A 53 9.76 1.08 -5.74
N ILE A 54 8.75 1.84 -6.14
CA ILE A 54 8.52 3.21 -5.67
C ILE A 54 7.52 3.21 -4.51
N HIS A 55 7.35 4.34 -3.85
CA HIS A 55 6.35 4.46 -2.78
C HIS A 55 4.94 4.15 -3.32
N PRO A 56 4.07 3.43 -2.58
CA PRO A 56 2.73 3.05 -3.06
C PRO A 56 1.90 4.23 -3.56
N ASP A 57 1.89 5.35 -2.85
CA ASP A 57 1.16 6.56 -3.28
C ASP A 57 1.73 7.17 -4.57
N SER A 58 3.05 7.13 -4.76
CA SER A 58 3.68 7.57 -6.00
C SER A 58 3.34 6.64 -7.18
N ALA A 59 3.16 5.35 -6.93
CA ALA A 59 2.73 4.40 -7.94
C ALA A 59 1.26 4.64 -8.33
N PHE A 60 0.39 4.87 -7.33
CA PHE A 60 -1.02 5.16 -7.56
C PHE A 60 -1.23 6.49 -8.31
N ALA A 61 -0.52 7.55 -7.90
CA ALA A 61 -0.66 8.89 -8.48
C ALA A 61 -0.29 8.97 -9.98
N GLN A 62 0.53 8.03 -10.48
CA GLN A 62 0.91 8.01 -11.89
C GLN A 62 -0.19 7.49 -12.79
N LYS A 63 -1.01 6.56 -12.28
CA LYS A 63 -2.15 6.01 -13.01
C LYS A 63 -3.07 5.30 -12.03
N SER A 64 -4.34 5.70 -12.00
CA SER A 64 -5.38 5.10 -11.16
C SER A 64 -6.42 4.30 -11.95
N TYR A 65 -6.48 4.44 -13.28
CA TYR A 65 -7.45 3.77 -14.12
C TYR A 65 -6.87 3.34 -15.49
N MET A 66 -7.54 2.39 -16.14
CA MET A 66 -7.28 2.02 -17.53
C MET A 66 -8.58 1.71 -18.27
N GLU A 67 -8.55 1.91 -19.58
CA GLU A 67 -9.62 1.50 -20.49
C GLU A 67 -9.09 0.41 -21.44
N TYR A 68 -9.93 -0.54 -21.81
CA TYR A 68 -9.59 -1.54 -22.82
C TYR A 68 -10.83 -2.00 -23.59
N VAL A 69 -10.63 -2.53 -24.79
CA VAL A 69 -11.68 -3.20 -25.56
C VAL A 69 -11.57 -4.71 -25.32
N ASP A 70 -12.67 -5.32 -24.91
CA ASP A 70 -12.74 -6.76 -24.65
C ASP A 70 -12.87 -7.57 -25.96
N LYS A 71 -13.00 -8.90 -25.83
CA LYS A 71 -13.11 -9.81 -26.97
C LYS A 71 -14.42 -9.66 -27.76
N MET A 72 -15.44 -9.05 -27.18
CA MET A 72 -16.73 -8.79 -27.82
C MET A 72 -16.73 -7.44 -28.56
N GLY A 73 -15.66 -6.64 -28.43
CA GLY A 73 -15.57 -5.31 -29.02
C GLY A 73 -16.13 -4.21 -28.11
N GLU A 74 -16.49 -4.55 -26.87
CA GLU A 74 -17.08 -3.61 -25.92
C GLU A 74 -15.99 -2.87 -25.13
N LYS A 75 -16.22 -1.58 -24.86
CA LYS A 75 -15.31 -0.75 -24.08
C LYS A 75 -15.50 -1.06 -22.59
N GLN A 76 -14.42 -1.48 -21.95
CA GLN A 76 -14.33 -1.75 -20.52
C GLN A 76 -13.41 -0.72 -19.85
N TRP A 77 -13.64 -0.48 -18.56
CA TRP A 77 -12.75 0.30 -17.70
C TRP A 77 -12.38 -0.52 -16.45
N VAL A 78 -11.15 -0.37 -15.99
CA VAL A 78 -10.71 -0.77 -14.66
C VAL A 78 -10.33 0.51 -13.95
N ASP A 79 -11.09 0.85 -12.92
CA ASP A 79 -10.80 1.96 -12.04
C ASP A 79 -10.44 1.42 -10.66
N PHE A 80 -9.32 1.91 -10.13
CA PHE A 80 -8.87 1.58 -8.79
C PHE A 80 -9.25 2.65 -7.75
N ASP A 81 -10.26 3.49 -8.06
CA ASP A 81 -10.98 4.40 -7.15
C ASP A 81 -10.62 4.18 -5.67
N VAL A 82 -9.96 5.17 -5.05
CA VAL A 82 -9.63 5.07 -3.63
C VAL A 82 -10.79 5.64 -2.84
N THR A 83 -11.61 4.74 -2.33
CA THR A 83 -12.64 5.06 -1.34
C THR A 83 -12.29 4.38 -0.02
N ALA A 84 -13.01 4.70 1.04
CA ALA A 84 -12.86 4.07 2.35
C ALA A 84 -12.95 2.52 2.33
N TYR A 85 -13.47 1.94 1.25
CA TYR A 85 -13.70 0.49 1.13
C TYR A 85 -13.16 -0.10 -0.18
N ASN A 86 -12.44 0.68 -0.98
CA ASN A 86 -11.82 0.22 -2.23
C ASN A 86 -10.34 0.58 -2.22
N SER A 87 -9.52 -0.44 -1.93
CA SER A 87 -8.07 -0.37 -1.89
C SER A 87 -7.41 -1.09 -3.07
N GLY A 88 -8.14 -1.26 -4.18
CA GLY A 88 -7.77 -2.23 -5.19
C GLY A 88 -6.37 -2.12 -5.76
N PHE A 89 -5.93 -0.88 -6.00
CA PHE A 89 -4.56 -0.65 -6.43
C PHE A 89 -3.55 -1.10 -5.37
N TYR A 90 -3.77 -0.74 -4.10
CA TYR A 90 -2.87 -1.03 -3.00
C TYR A 90 -2.82 -2.54 -2.69
N ASP A 91 -3.94 -3.25 -2.75
CA ASP A 91 -4.00 -4.71 -2.65
C ASP A 91 -3.15 -5.37 -3.75
N LEU A 92 -3.31 -4.88 -4.99
CA LEU A 92 -2.61 -5.38 -6.17
C LEU A 92 -1.10 -5.10 -6.06
N TYR A 93 -0.73 -3.88 -5.66
CA TYR A 93 0.66 -3.47 -5.40
C TYR A 93 1.31 -4.32 -4.31
N ALA A 94 0.63 -4.51 -3.17
CA ALA A 94 1.08 -5.37 -2.08
C ALA A 94 1.30 -6.80 -2.55
N GLY A 95 0.38 -7.35 -3.36
CA GLY A 95 0.51 -8.69 -3.93
C GLY A 95 1.79 -8.86 -4.76
N PHE A 96 2.12 -7.90 -5.62
CA PHE A 96 3.35 -7.94 -6.42
C PHE A 96 4.61 -7.78 -5.57
N LEU A 97 4.61 -6.87 -4.60
CA LEU A 97 5.74 -6.71 -3.70
C LEU A 97 5.97 -7.95 -2.84
N ARG A 98 4.89 -8.55 -2.31
CA ARG A 98 4.97 -9.77 -1.51
C ARG A 98 5.62 -10.92 -2.27
N GLN A 99 5.29 -11.08 -3.56
CA GLN A 99 5.93 -12.08 -4.42
C GLN A 99 7.44 -11.83 -4.59
N LYS A 100 7.88 -10.56 -4.58
CA LYS A 100 9.29 -10.16 -4.75
C LYS A 100 10.09 -10.20 -3.44
N ASN A 101 9.48 -9.80 -2.32
CA ASN A 101 10.17 -9.53 -1.06
C ASN A 101 10.74 -10.76 -0.35
N LYS A 102 10.38 -11.99 -0.77
CA LYS A 102 10.72 -13.23 -0.04
C LYS A 102 10.27 -13.19 1.45
N THR A 103 10.49 -14.28 2.16
CA THR A 103 9.82 -14.62 3.42
C THR A 103 10.53 -14.08 4.66
N ASP A 104 10.29 -12.83 5.03
CA ASP A 104 10.49 -12.34 6.41
C ASP A 104 9.11 -12.07 7.05
N GLU A 105 8.41 -13.17 7.33
CA GLU A 105 7.08 -13.13 7.96
C GLU A 105 7.08 -12.50 9.37
N PRO A 106 8.11 -12.70 10.22
CA PRO A 106 8.19 -11.99 11.49
C PRO A 106 8.21 -10.47 11.32
N LYS A 107 9.10 -9.94 10.47
CA LYS A 107 9.17 -8.49 10.26
C LYS A 107 7.92 -7.93 9.59
N ARG A 108 7.37 -8.66 8.62
CA ARG A 108 6.09 -8.31 8.00
C ARG A 108 4.98 -8.17 9.04
N ARG A 109 4.86 -9.14 9.95
CA ARG A 109 3.85 -9.12 11.00
C ARG A 109 4.05 -7.95 11.96
N GLN A 110 5.28 -7.69 12.38
CA GLN A 110 5.61 -6.53 13.21
C GLN A 110 5.20 -5.21 12.54
N LEU A 111 5.56 -5.01 11.26
CA LEU A 111 5.18 -3.82 10.50
C LEU A 111 3.66 -3.68 10.38
N GLN A 112 2.95 -4.78 10.09
CA GLN A 112 1.48 -4.81 10.05
C GLN A 112 0.88 -4.41 11.40
N GLU A 113 1.33 -5.01 12.50
CA GLU A 113 0.82 -4.71 13.85
C GLU A 113 1.09 -3.25 14.25
N ASN A 114 2.25 -2.70 13.88
CA ASN A 114 2.57 -1.30 14.11
C ASN A 114 1.64 -0.37 13.34
N PHE A 115 1.44 -0.62 12.03
CA PHE A 115 0.58 0.23 11.20
C PHE A 115 -0.90 0.12 11.57
N GLU A 116 -1.38 -1.07 11.95
CA GLU A 116 -2.73 -1.25 12.48
C GLU A 116 -2.91 -0.52 13.82
N ALA A 117 -1.93 -0.59 14.72
CA ALA A 117 -1.99 0.13 16.00
C ALA A 117 -2.01 1.64 15.79
N LEU A 118 -1.20 2.17 14.86
CA LEU A 118 -1.25 3.59 14.48
C LEU A 118 -2.59 3.95 13.87
N ALA A 119 -3.12 3.14 12.95
CA ALA A 119 -4.41 3.42 12.34
C ALA A 119 -5.53 3.54 13.37
N GLN A 120 -5.51 2.65 14.37
CA GLN A 120 -6.45 2.66 15.47
C GLN A 120 -6.24 3.84 16.44
N ILE A 121 -5.00 4.30 16.65
CA ILE A 121 -4.71 5.53 17.40
C ILE A 121 -5.33 6.74 16.68
N TYR A 122 -5.07 6.88 15.38
CA TYR A 122 -5.57 7.99 14.59
C TYR A 122 -7.09 7.96 14.41
N GLU A 123 -7.72 6.80 14.36
CA GLU A 123 -9.18 6.66 14.38
C GLU A 123 -9.81 7.25 15.66
N LEU A 124 -9.13 7.21 16.81
CA LEU A 124 -9.65 7.75 18.05
C LEU A 124 -9.58 9.29 18.12
N ILE A 125 -8.66 9.89 17.37
CA ILE A 125 -8.38 11.34 17.39
C ILE A 125 -8.83 12.06 16.11
N THR A 126 -9.27 11.34 15.09
CA THR A 126 -9.85 11.91 13.87
C THR A 126 -11.35 11.64 13.80
N LEU A 127 -12.11 12.53 13.14
CA LEU A 127 -13.54 12.30 12.92
C LEU A 127 -13.73 11.09 11.98
N PRO A 128 -14.62 10.12 12.31
CA PRO A 128 -14.75 8.84 11.60
C PRO A 128 -15.01 8.89 10.09
N SER A 129 -15.37 10.05 9.52
CA SER A 129 -15.83 10.17 8.14
C SER A 129 -14.78 10.64 7.15
N GLN A 130 -13.57 11.07 7.55
CA GLN A 130 -12.64 11.71 6.62
C GLN A 130 -11.43 10.89 6.19
N MET A 131 -10.90 9.94 6.99
CA MET A 131 -9.61 9.29 6.63
C MET A 131 -9.48 7.78 6.92
N ASN A 132 -10.30 7.17 7.78
CA ASN A 132 -10.02 5.82 8.30
C ASN A 132 -9.96 4.74 7.21
N GLY A 133 -11.01 4.60 6.39
CA GLY A 133 -10.98 3.57 5.35
C GLY A 133 -9.95 3.84 4.25
N TYR A 134 -9.55 5.10 4.07
CA TYR A 134 -8.50 5.47 3.11
C TYR A 134 -7.13 4.94 3.56
N VAL A 135 -6.79 5.09 4.85
CA VAL A 135 -5.49 4.62 5.34
C VAL A 135 -5.49 3.10 5.57
N GLU A 136 -6.57 2.52 6.10
CA GLU A 136 -6.70 1.07 6.24
C GLU A 136 -6.49 0.34 4.90
N GLY A 137 -7.04 0.89 3.81
CA GLY A 137 -6.85 0.35 2.47
C GLY A 137 -5.40 0.40 1.98
N LYS A 138 -4.58 1.32 2.47
CA LYS A 138 -3.17 1.45 2.08
C LYS A 138 -2.23 0.53 2.86
N THR A 139 -2.63 0.12 4.07
CA THR A 139 -1.78 -0.63 5.00
C THR A 139 -1.05 -1.81 4.35
N PRO A 140 -1.69 -2.71 3.55
CA PRO A 140 -0.99 -3.84 2.95
C PRO A 140 0.17 -3.42 2.03
N ALA A 141 -0.01 -2.37 1.23
CA ALA A 141 1.01 -1.88 0.32
C ALA A 141 2.15 -1.20 1.09
N MET A 142 1.81 -0.44 2.14
CA MET A 142 2.80 0.19 3.02
C MET A 142 3.66 -0.86 3.72
N VAL A 143 3.07 -1.93 4.26
CA VAL A 143 3.83 -3.01 4.92
C VAL A 143 4.82 -3.65 3.96
N GLU A 144 4.40 -4.02 2.75
CA GLU A 144 5.29 -4.66 1.79
C GLU A 144 6.35 -3.69 1.25
N TYR A 145 6.04 -2.40 1.11
CA TYR A 145 7.03 -1.40 0.74
C TYR A 145 8.07 -1.17 1.85
N SER A 146 7.62 -1.03 3.10
CA SER A 146 8.52 -0.95 4.25
C SER A 146 9.37 -2.22 4.39
N LEU A 147 8.81 -3.40 4.14
CA LEU A 147 9.60 -4.65 4.15
C LEU A 147 10.67 -4.67 3.05
N TYR A 148 10.35 -4.15 1.86
CA TYR A 148 11.35 -3.96 0.81
C TYR A 148 12.50 -3.06 1.30
N LEU A 149 12.18 -1.91 1.91
CA LEU A 149 13.17 -0.98 2.45
C LEU A 149 14.01 -1.61 3.56
N TRP A 150 13.39 -2.41 4.42
CA TRP A 150 14.07 -3.18 5.47
C TRP A 150 15.15 -4.09 4.90
N HIS A 151 14.85 -4.81 3.82
CA HIS A 151 15.84 -5.67 3.16
C HIS A 151 16.99 -4.89 2.49
N GLN A 152 16.78 -3.61 2.17
CA GLN A 152 17.86 -2.72 1.69
C GLN A 152 18.60 -2.02 2.83
N HIS A 153 17.98 -1.96 4.01
CA HIS A 153 18.51 -1.29 5.18
C HIS A 153 19.72 -2.05 5.71
N LYS A 154 20.79 -1.32 6.01
CA LYS A 154 21.93 -1.86 6.75
C LYS A 154 21.68 -1.53 8.22
N PRO A 155 21.48 -2.53 9.09
CA PRO A 155 21.27 -2.26 10.50
C PRO A 155 22.49 -1.52 11.03
N THR A 156 22.28 -0.27 11.42
CA THR A 156 23.27 0.48 12.17
C THR A 156 22.84 0.52 13.61
N ASP A 157 23.70 -0.01 14.48
CA ASP A 157 23.54 0.07 15.92
C ASP A 157 23.59 1.55 16.31
N SER A 158 22.42 2.15 16.48
CA SER A 158 22.33 3.59 16.57
C SER A 158 22.34 3.98 18.03
N LYS A 159 23.42 4.66 18.43
CA LYS A 159 23.48 5.28 19.75
C LYS A 159 22.23 6.16 19.94
N GLY A 160 21.56 5.90 21.05
CA GLY A 160 20.38 6.63 21.47
C GLY A 160 19.05 6.24 20.84
N PHE A 161 18.93 5.02 20.33
CA PHE A 161 17.65 4.44 19.91
C PHE A 161 16.57 4.57 21.00
N GLU A 162 16.87 4.18 22.24
CA GLU A 162 15.89 4.24 23.34
C GLU A 162 15.36 5.66 23.60
N GLN A 163 16.21 6.71 23.53
CA GLN A 163 15.72 8.10 23.67
C GLN A 163 14.80 8.49 22.51
N ARG A 164 15.10 8.07 21.27
CA ARG A 164 14.25 8.37 20.11
C ARG A 164 12.94 7.60 20.15
N LYS A 165 12.96 6.34 20.62
CA LYS A 165 11.78 5.54 20.87
C LYS A 165 10.90 6.18 21.94
N GLU A 166 11.48 6.56 23.08
CA GLU A 166 10.76 7.25 24.15
C GLU A 166 10.15 8.57 23.67
N ALA A 167 10.92 9.39 22.96
CA ALA A 167 10.42 10.64 22.39
C ALA A 167 9.25 10.42 21.42
N TYR A 168 9.32 9.37 20.60
CA TYR A 168 8.26 9.04 19.66
C TYR A 168 6.99 8.53 20.35
N LEU A 169 7.13 7.65 21.35
CA LEU A 169 5.99 7.19 22.15
C LEU A 169 5.35 8.32 22.96
N ASN A 170 6.15 9.27 23.47
CA ASN A 170 5.64 10.45 24.14
C ASN A 170 4.86 11.36 23.18
N HIS A 171 5.38 11.59 21.97
CA HIS A 171 4.65 12.30 20.93
C HIS A 171 3.28 11.67 20.64
N LEU A 172 3.24 10.35 20.43
CA LEU A 172 1.97 9.65 20.24
C LEU A 172 1.07 9.80 21.47
N ASN A 173 1.60 9.69 22.68
CA ASN A 173 0.82 9.87 23.90
C ASN A 173 0.24 11.29 24.06
N GLU A 174 0.86 12.32 23.49
CA GLU A 174 0.33 13.70 23.48
C GLU A 174 -0.93 13.81 22.62
N LEU A 175 -1.06 13.03 21.54
CA LEU A 175 -2.26 12.95 20.68
C LEU A 175 -3.51 12.53 21.45
N LYS A 176 -3.35 11.90 22.61
CA LYS A 176 -4.44 11.55 23.51
C LYS A 176 -5.29 12.78 23.91
N ASN A 177 -4.69 13.97 23.90
CA ASN A 177 -5.42 15.22 24.16
C ASN A 177 -6.41 15.60 23.05
N ASP A 178 -6.23 15.05 21.86
CA ASP A 178 -7.04 15.33 20.67
C ASP A 178 -8.14 14.28 20.45
N ILE A 179 -8.35 13.37 21.41
CA ILE A 179 -9.42 12.36 21.33
C ILE A 179 -10.77 13.07 21.13
N VAL A 180 -11.40 12.75 20.00
CA VAL A 180 -12.71 13.27 19.63
C VAL A 180 -13.78 12.59 20.47
N ASP A 181 -14.85 13.33 20.80
CA ASP A 181 -16.02 12.86 21.54
C ASP A 181 -15.76 12.53 23.02
N THR A 182 -16.23 13.45 23.89
CA THR A 182 -15.99 13.44 25.33
C THR A 182 -16.89 12.49 26.11
N ASP A 183 -17.99 12.03 25.52
CA ASP A 183 -19.03 11.27 26.25
C ASP A 183 -18.53 9.87 26.68
N PHE A 184 -17.47 9.39 26.03
CA PHE A 184 -16.80 8.12 26.35
C PHE A 184 -15.29 8.27 26.55
N ARG A 185 -14.84 9.45 27.00
CA ARG A 185 -13.42 9.79 27.08
C ARG A 185 -12.58 8.73 27.81
N GLU A 186 -12.96 8.30 29.01
CA GLU A 186 -12.20 7.29 29.78
C GLU A 186 -12.03 5.97 29.01
N PHE A 187 -13.09 5.50 28.34
CA PHE A 187 -13.05 4.30 27.51
C PHE A 187 -12.14 4.47 26.29
N ARG A 188 -12.23 5.62 25.61
CA ARG A 188 -11.38 5.96 24.46
C ARG A 188 -9.92 6.08 24.87
N GLU A 189 -9.63 6.71 26.00
CA GLU A 189 -8.27 6.83 26.56
C GLU A 189 -7.68 5.46 26.93
N LYS A 190 -8.47 4.58 27.53
CA LYS A 190 -8.04 3.20 27.82
C LYS A 190 -7.74 2.43 26.52
N THR A 191 -8.57 2.65 25.50
CA THR A 191 -8.42 2.05 24.17
C THR A 191 -7.18 2.59 23.46
N PHE A 192 -6.93 3.89 23.54
CA PHE A 192 -5.72 4.56 23.06
C PHE A 192 -4.46 3.92 23.65
N ASN A 193 -4.39 3.84 24.99
CA ASN A 193 -3.25 3.27 25.69
C ASN A 193 -3.00 1.81 25.29
N ARG A 194 -4.07 1.04 25.05
CA ARG A 194 -3.95 -0.34 24.55
C ARG A 194 -3.26 -0.39 23.19
N TYR A 195 -3.62 0.48 22.25
CA TYR A 195 -2.96 0.51 20.93
C TYR A 195 -1.54 1.06 21.00
N LEU A 196 -1.30 2.09 21.80
CA LEU A 196 0.06 2.59 22.04
C LEU A 196 0.99 1.50 22.58
N SER A 197 0.51 0.67 23.52
CA SER A 197 1.29 -0.46 24.06
C SER A 197 1.54 -1.61 23.08
N ARG A 198 0.82 -1.67 21.95
CA ARG A 198 1.01 -2.68 20.91
C ARG A 198 2.13 -2.32 19.93
N LEU A 199 2.61 -1.08 19.93
CA LEU A 199 3.71 -0.67 19.07
C LEU A 199 4.99 -1.41 19.46
N HIS A 200 5.50 -2.21 18.53
CA HIS A 200 6.72 -2.97 18.65
C HIS A 200 7.83 -2.29 17.85
N LEU A 201 8.51 -1.36 18.52
CA LEU A 201 9.62 -0.57 17.97
C LEU A 201 10.93 -1.11 18.53
N GLU A 202 11.73 -1.75 17.67
CA GLU A 202 13.01 -2.37 18.03
C GLU A 202 14.21 -1.68 17.38
N THR A 203 13.96 -0.89 16.33
CA THR A 203 14.99 -0.20 15.55
C THR A 203 14.55 1.21 15.15
N ASP A 204 15.51 2.09 14.81
CA ASP A 204 15.18 3.39 14.23
C ASP A 204 14.36 3.25 12.95
N PHE A 205 14.62 2.19 12.16
CA PHE A 205 13.84 1.87 10.99
C PHE A 205 12.33 1.77 11.32
N ASP A 206 11.97 1.12 12.42
CA ASP A 206 10.57 0.99 12.83
C ASP A 206 9.94 2.36 13.11
N ILE A 207 10.67 3.24 13.81
CA ILE A 207 10.23 4.61 14.10
C ILE A 207 10.06 5.39 12.80
N GLU A 208 11.01 5.30 11.88
CA GLU A 208 10.97 5.97 10.57
C GLU A 208 9.78 5.52 9.73
N GLN A 209 9.50 4.21 9.70
CA GLN A 209 8.35 3.67 8.97
C GLN A 209 7.03 4.07 9.61
N CYS A 210 6.94 4.09 10.95
CA CYS A 210 5.76 4.59 11.65
C CYS A 210 5.51 6.07 11.33
N LYS A 211 6.53 6.93 11.41
CA LYS A 211 6.43 8.35 11.01
C LYS A 211 6.06 8.54 9.56
N ALA A 212 6.56 7.70 8.65
CA ALA A 212 6.18 7.75 7.24
C ALA A 212 4.71 7.38 7.05
N PHE A 213 4.21 6.39 7.81
CA PHE A 213 2.81 5.97 7.78
C PHE A 213 1.87 7.03 8.37
N GLU A 214 2.27 7.73 9.43
CA GLU A 214 1.49 8.81 10.04
C GLU A 214 1.15 9.95 9.08
N LYS A 215 2.05 10.25 8.13
CA LYS A 215 1.80 11.27 7.09
C LYS A 215 0.57 10.98 6.23
N LEU A 216 0.04 9.76 6.26
CA LEU A 216 -1.20 9.41 5.58
C LEU A 216 -2.44 10.02 6.25
N TYR A 217 -2.34 10.48 7.51
CA TYR A 217 -3.42 11.09 8.28
C TYR A 217 -3.41 12.63 8.25
N GLY A 218 -2.50 13.25 7.48
CA GLY A 218 -2.40 14.70 7.31
C GLY A 218 -1.00 15.26 7.58
N GLU A 219 -0.73 16.42 6.98
CA GLU A 219 0.33 17.37 7.39
C GLU A 219 -0.27 18.46 8.28
#